data_AF-A0A7J3V208-F1
#
_entry.id   AF-A0A7J3V208-F1
#
_cell.length_a   1.000
_cell.length_b   1.000
_cell.length_c   1.000
_cell.angle_alpha   90.00
_cell.angle_beta   90.00
_cell.angle_gamma   90.00
#
_symmetry.space_group_name_H-M   'P 1'
#
loop_
_entity.id
_entity.type
_entity.pdbx_description
1 polymer ?
#
loop_
_entity_poly.entity_id
_entity_poly.type
_entity_poly.pdbx_seq_one_letter_code
_entity_poly.pdbx_strand_id
1 'polypeptide(L)'
;MAEVQKEEKLPTNEMIKVIDYVTISKTDNWWTAVVLAGEGSRKHVMLYMWNKKGDRWSRRQKFTIGRKSDWPKLREAIERLLEKAD
;
A
#
# COMPACT_ATOMS: atom_id res chain seq x y z
N MET A 1 -3.73 -11.76 30.37
CA MET A 1 -2.89 -12.13 29.21
C MET A 1 -3.15 -11.07 28.16
N ALA A 2 -2.13 -10.35 27.69
CA ALA A 2 -2.33 -9.34 26.68
C ALA A 2 -2.79 -10.02 25.38
N GLU A 3 -4.00 -9.70 24.92
CA GLU A 3 -4.44 -10.06 23.57
C GLU A 3 -3.48 -9.40 22.60
N VAL A 4 -2.62 -10.20 21.98
CA VAL A 4 -1.86 -9.78 20.81
C VAL A 4 -2.91 -9.48 19.75
N GLN A 5 -3.20 -8.19 19.53
CA GLN A 5 -4.02 -7.75 18.41
C GLN A 5 -3.41 -8.37 17.16
N LYS A 6 -4.11 -9.35 16.60
CA LYS A 6 -3.73 -9.98 15.33
C LYS A 6 -3.76 -8.86 14.30
N GLU A 7 -2.60 -8.31 13.95
CA GLU A 7 -2.50 -7.36 12.85
C GLU A 7 -3.22 -7.97 11.65
N GLU A 8 -4.32 -7.35 11.23
CA GLU A 8 -5.14 -7.85 10.14
C GLU A 8 -4.26 -7.89 8.89
N LYS A 9 -3.99 -9.11 8.41
CA LYS A 9 -3.11 -9.32 7.25
C LYS A 9 -3.67 -8.54 6.07
N LEU A 10 -2.79 -7.80 5.39
CA LEU A 10 -3.18 -7.07 4.19
C LEU A 10 -3.81 -8.03 3.16
N PRO A 11 -4.92 -7.63 2.50
CA PRO A 11 -5.59 -8.41 1.47
C PRO A 11 -4.80 -8.37 0.16
N THR A 12 -3.60 -8.92 0.21
CA THR A 12 -2.66 -9.08 -0.90
C THR A 12 -2.74 -10.52 -1.41
N ASN A 13 -2.33 -10.73 -2.67
CA ASN A 13 -2.25 -12.09 -3.21
C ASN A 13 -1.07 -12.82 -2.55
N GLU A 14 -1.23 -14.12 -2.26
CA GLU A 14 -0.23 -14.97 -1.59
C GLU A 14 1.13 -15.00 -2.30
N MET A 15 1.16 -14.72 -3.61
CA MET A 15 2.41 -14.60 -4.37
C MET A 15 3.31 -13.42 -3.95
N ILE A 16 2.78 -12.44 -3.20
CA ILE A 16 3.54 -11.27 -2.75
C ILE A 16 3.97 -11.47 -1.30
N LYS A 17 5.28 -11.65 -1.08
CA LYS A 17 5.87 -11.69 0.25
C LYS A 17 5.95 -10.29 0.85
N VAL A 18 4.96 -9.93 1.66
CA VAL A 18 4.95 -8.67 2.42
C VAL A 18 6.02 -8.72 3.51
N ILE A 19 6.88 -7.70 3.52
CA ILE A 19 7.93 -7.51 4.52
C ILE A 19 7.43 -6.56 5.62
N ASP A 20 6.81 -5.46 5.22
CA ASP A 20 6.30 -4.42 6.13
C ASP A 20 5.21 -3.59 5.42
N TYR A 21 4.39 -2.86 6.18
CA TYR A 21 3.41 -1.95 5.62
C TYR A 21 3.01 -0.82 6.57
N VAL A 22 2.56 0.29 5.97
CA VAL A 22 1.99 1.42 6.68
C VAL A 22 0.59 1.66 6.14
N THR A 23 -0.42 1.60 7.02
CA THR A 23 -1.80 1.98 6.66
C THR A 23 -1.92 3.50 6.64
N ILE A 24 -2.39 4.04 5.52
CA ILE A 24 -2.61 5.49 5.36
C ILE A 24 -4.04 5.84 5.78
N SER A 25 -5.02 5.03 5.39
CA SER A 25 -6.41 5.19 5.80
C SER A 25 -7.14 3.86 5.79
N LYS A 26 -8.06 3.67 6.74
CA LYS A 26 -8.93 2.49 6.76
C LYS A 26 -10.29 2.87 7.33
N THR A 27 -11.33 2.56 6.59
CA THR A 27 -12.75 2.71 6.94
C THR A 27 -13.47 1.38 6.69
N ASP A 28 -14.77 1.32 6.94
CA ASP A 28 -15.56 0.10 6.74
C ASP A 28 -15.53 -0.42 5.30
N ASN A 29 -15.41 0.49 4.33
CA ASN A 29 -15.51 0.16 2.90
C ASN A 29 -14.24 0.49 2.11
N TRP A 30 -13.24 1.10 2.73
CA TRP A 30 -12.04 1.60 2.06
C TRP A 30 -10.78 1.33 2.87
N TRP A 31 -9.71 0.89 2.21
CA TRP A 31 -8.40 0.75 2.84
C TRP A 31 -7.30 1.19 1.88
N THR A 32 -6.45 2.11 2.32
CA THR A 32 -5.22 2.50 1.63
C THR A 32 -4.01 2.14 2.49
N ALA A 33 -3.01 1.48 1.92
CA ALA A 33 -1.74 1.20 2.60
C ALA A 33 -0.56 1.27 1.63
N VAL A 34 0.60 1.67 2.15
CA VAL A 34 1.89 1.52 1.47
C VAL A 34 2.55 0.24 1.97
N VAL A 35 2.98 -0.61 1.05
CA VAL A 35 3.43 -1.97 1.34
C VAL A 35 4.83 -2.15 0.81
N LEU A 36 5.75 -2.56 1.67
CA LEU A 36 7.06 -3.07 1.30
C LEU A 36 6.96 -4.58 1.12
N ALA A 37 7.22 -5.06 -0.09
CA ALA A 37 7.20 -6.48 -0.38
C ALA A 37 8.39 -6.90 -1.24
N GLY A 38 8.78 -8.16 -1.16
CA GLY A 38 9.87 -8.68 -1.96
C GLY A 38 10.45 -9.96 -1.42
N GLU A 39 11.45 -10.46 -2.13
CA GLU A 39 12.17 -11.67 -1.77
C GLU A 39 13.67 -11.47 -2.01
N GLY A 40 14.48 -11.81 -1.01
CA GLY A 40 15.93 -11.61 -1.04
C GLY A 40 16.31 -10.14 -1.28
N SER A 41 17.08 -9.91 -2.35
CA SER A 41 17.58 -8.58 -2.72
C SER A 41 16.58 -7.72 -3.51
N ARG A 42 15.49 -8.30 -4.03
CA ARG A 42 14.48 -7.57 -4.81
C ARG A 42 13.35 -7.13 -3.89
N LYS A 43 13.33 -5.83 -3.56
CA LYS A 43 12.30 -5.18 -2.74
C LYS A 43 11.58 -4.11 -3.53
N HIS A 44 10.27 -4.02 -3.33
CA HIS A 44 9.39 -3.07 -4.00
C HIS A 44 8.49 -2.38 -2.97
N VAL A 45 8.27 -1.09 -3.17
CA VAL A 45 7.25 -0.33 -2.43
C VAL A 45 6.03 -0.17 -3.33
N MET A 46 4.86 -0.48 -2.78
CA MET A 46 3.60 -0.45 -3.51
C MET A 46 2.55 0.31 -2.71
N LEU A 47 1.85 1.25 -3.35
CA LEU A 47 0.62 1.82 -2.82
C LEU A 47 -0.54 0.92 -3.23
N TYR A 48 -1.31 0.48 -2.26
CA TYR A 48 -2.53 -0.30 -2.46
C TYR A 48 -3.75 0.48 -2.02
N MET A 49 -4.83 0.29 -2.76
CA MET A 49 -6.18 0.71 -2.40
C MET A 49 -7.11 -0.47 -2.57
N TRP A 50 -7.88 -0.77 -1.52
CA TRP A 50 -8.91 -1.79 -1.50
C TRP A 50 -10.26 -1.17 -1.20
N ASN A 51 -11.29 -1.76 -1.78
CA ASN A 51 -12.65 -1.51 -1.38
C ASN A 51 -13.29 -2.80 -0.85
N LYS A 52 -14.15 -2.68 0.15
CA LYS A 52 -14.88 -3.82 0.68
C LYS A 52 -16.09 -4.10 -0.22
N LYS A 53 -16.33 -5.37 -0.55
CA LYS A 53 -17.51 -5.86 -1.26
C LYS A 53 -18.11 -6.99 -0.41
N GLY A 54 -19.19 -6.69 0.31
CA GLY A 54 -19.71 -7.57 1.35
C GLY A 54 -18.67 -7.73 2.47
N ASP A 55 -18.29 -8.96 2.78
CA ASP A 55 -17.29 -9.25 3.81
C ASP A 55 -15.86 -9.36 3.29
N ARG A 56 -15.62 -9.12 2.00
CA ARG A 56 -14.30 -9.32 1.37
C ARG A 56 -13.70 -8.03 0.86
N TRP A 57 -12.42 -7.81 1.16
CA TRP A 57 -11.61 -6.79 0.51
C TRP A 57 -11.28 -7.18 -0.94
N SER A 58 -11.56 -6.26 -1.86
CA SER A 58 -11.17 -6.36 -3.27
C SER A 58 -10.13 -5.29 -3.57
N ARG A 59 -9.04 -5.67 -4.23
CA ARG A 59 -8.03 -4.72 -4.70
C ARG A 59 -8.65 -3.82 -5.77
N ARG A 60 -8.70 -2.52 -5.50
CA ARG A 60 -9.19 -1.51 -6.45
C ARG A 60 -8.05 -0.95 -7.29
N GLN A 61 -6.96 -0.56 -6.65
CA GLN A 61 -5.77 -0.05 -7.34
C GLN A 61 -4.49 -0.58 -6.68
N LYS A 62 -3.43 -0.65 -7.49
CA LYS A 62 -2.07 -0.92 -7.06
C LYS A 62 -1.12 -0.09 -7.90
N PHE A 63 -0.29 0.71 -7.25
CA PHE A 63 0.78 1.44 -7.88
C PHE A 63 2.12 0.96 -7.32
N THR A 64 3.01 0.49 -8.19
CA THR A 64 4.34 -0.01 -7.80
C THR A 64 5.38 1.07 -8.09
N ILE A 65 6.17 1.43 -7.09
CA ILE A 65 7.40 2.22 -7.30
C ILE A 65 8.46 1.24 -7.81
N GLY A 66 8.67 1.24 -9.13
CA GLY A 66 9.50 0.26 -9.83
C GLY A 66 10.96 0.28 -9.37
N ARG A 67 11.60 1.46 -9.39
CA ARG A 67 12.97 1.67 -8.90
C ARG A 67 12.98 2.74 -7.83
N LYS A 68 13.86 2.58 -6.82
CA LYS A 68 14.07 3.60 -5.78
C LYS A 68 14.51 4.95 -6.38
N SER A 69 15.25 4.92 -7.48
CA SER A 69 15.70 6.11 -8.23
C SER A 69 14.57 6.93 -8.84
N ASP A 70 13.39 6.33 -9.03
CA ASP A 70 12.26 7.01 -9.67
C ASP A 70 11.43 7.79 -8.64
N TRP A 71 11.58 7.47 -7.35
CA TRP A 71 10.82 8.10 -6.28
C TRP A 71 10.99 9.63 -6.21
N PRO A 72 12.20 10.22 -6.31
CA PRO A 72 12.34 11.67 -6.28
C PRO A 72 11.54 12.36 -7.39
N LYS A 73 11.54 11.79 -8.61
CA LYS A 73 10.81 12.33 -9.76
C LYS A 73 9.29 12.23 -9.56
N LEU A 74 8.82 11.10 -9.04
CA LEU A 74 7.40 10.90 -8.72
C LEU A 74 6.94 11.89 -7.65
N ARG A 75 7.70 12.01 -6.55
CA ARG A 75 7.39 12.94 -5.46
C ARG A 75 7.32 14.37 -5.99
N GLU A 76 8.34 14.84 -6.71
CA GLU A 76 8.36 16.19 -7.26
C GLU A 76 7.17 16.47 -8.19
N ALA A 77 6.81 15.52 -9.05
CA ALA A 77 5.65 15.66 -9.93
C ALA A 77 4.33 15.71 -9.14
N ILE A 78 4.20 14.93 -8.07
CA ILE A 78 3.02 14.94 -7.17
C ILE A 78 2.93 16.29 -6.47
N GLU A 79 3.99 16.73 -5.79
CA GLU A 79 4.03 18.01 -5.06
C GLU A 79 3.68 19.18 -5.98
N ARG A 80 4.29 19.25 -7.17
CA ARG A 80 4.02 20.30 -8.18
C ARG A 80 2.56 20.34 -8.64
N LEU A 81 1.88 19.20 -8.70
CA LEU A 81 0.47 19.15 -9.07
C LEU A 81 -0.45 19.43 -7.88
N LEU A 82 -0.04 19.07 -6.67
CA LEU A 82 -0.76 19.43 -5.44
C LEU A 82 -0.79 20.95 -5.24
N GLU A 83 0.30 21.66 -5.53
CA GLU A 83 0.34 23.14 -5.53
C GLU A 83 -0.71 23.81 -6.44
N LYS A 84 -1.28 23.07 -7.38
CA LYS A 84 -2.31 23.54 -8.32
C LYS A 84 -3.70 22.99 -8.01
N ALA A 85 -3.80 22.06 -7.07
CA ALA A 85 -5.03 21.35 -6.76
C ALA A 85 -5.89 22.10 -5.71
N ASP A 86 -5.37 23.19 -5.15
CA ASP A 86 -6.04 24.12 -4.24
C ASP A 86 -6.38 25.46 -4.93
#